data_AF-A0A8T3NHJ3-F1
#
_entry.id   AF-A0A8T3NHJ3-F1
#
_cell.length_a   1.000
_cell.length_b   1.000
_cell.length_c   1.000
_cell.angle_alpha   90.00
_cell.angle_beta   90.00
_cell.angle_gamma   90.00
#
_symmetry.space_group_name_H-M   'P 1'
#
loop_
_entity.id
_entity.type
_entity.pdbx_description
1 polymer ?
#
loop_
_entity_poly.entity_id
_entity_poly.type
_entity_poly.pdbx_seq_one_letter_code
_entity_poly.pdbx_strand_id
1 'polypeptide(L)'
;AELLGYRLYPEDPRPGGAVRVDLYWTPLVSSARGYAVNIRLGQDGRLGDGNGPGCEDSRAVPRWIAGQSVVQRASLSVATDAPPGRHPILVGISRPGLGGGRPLPSTDLPIHDGLVEIATIELSTQDE
;
A
#
# COMPACT_ATOMS: atom_id res chain seq x y z
N ALA A 1 -1.72 -6.70 -12.48
CA ALA A 1 -1.80 -7.77 -11.47
C ALA A 1 -3.15 -7.65 -10.80
N GLU A 2 -3.60 -8.67 -10.11
CA GLU A 2 -4.84 -8.63 -9.33
C GLU A 2 -4.49 -8.48 -7.85
N LEU A 3 -5.20 -7.59 -7.14
CA LEU A 3 -5.10 -7.51 -5.68
C LEU A 3 -6.15 -8.44 -5.08
N LEU A 4 -5.69 -9.53 -4.46
CA LEU A 4 -6.56 -10.54 -3.85
C LEU A 4 -7.09 -10.11 -2.48
N GLY A 5 -6.33 -9.28 -1.77
CA GLY A 5 -6.67 -8.83 -0.43
C GLY A 5 -5.50 -8.19 0.30
N TYR A 6 -5.73 -7.85 1.57
CA TYR A 6 -4.74 -7.22 2.42
C TYR A 6 -4.94 -7.59 3.89
N ARG A 7 -3.95 -7.25 4.73
CA ARG A 7 -4.06 -7.29 6.18
C ARG A 7 -3.26 -6.16 6.82
N LEU A 8 -3.81 -5.55 7.87
CA LEU A 8 -3.23 -4.41 8.58
C LEU A 8 -2.85 -4.78 10.01
N TYR A 9 -1.75 -4.20 10.51
CA TYR A 9 -1.28 -4.39 11.89
C TYR A 9 -0.57 -3.15 12.45
N PRO A 10 -1.04 -2.52 13.54
CA PRO A 10 -2.37 -2.69 14.11
C PRO A 10 -3.46 -2.15 13.16
N GLU A 11 -4.71 -2.55 13.38
CA GLU A 11 -5.86 -2.05 12.62
C GLU A 11 -6.25 -0.61 13.06
N ASP A 12 -5.87 -0.21 14.28
CA ASP A 12 -6.08 1.12 14.86
C ASP A 12 -4.72 1.79 15.16
N PRO A 13 -4.09 2.41 14.15
CA PRO A 13 -2.85 3.14 14.34
C PRO A 13 -3.08 4.54 14.92
N ARG A 14 -2.04 5.06 15.57
CA ARG A 14 -2.02 6.42 16.10
C ARG A 14 -1.10 7.32 15.26
N PRO A 15 -1.33 8.65 15.27
CA PRO A 15 -0.34 9.60 14.77
C PRO A 15 1.06 9.31 15.34
N GLY A 16 2.08 9.35 14.49
CA GLY A 16 3.48 9.01 14.86
C GLY A 16 3.77 7.51 14.95
N GLY A 17 2.76 6.65 14.81
CA GLY A 17 2.93 5.20 14.75
C GLY A 17 3.28 4.68 13.35
N ALA A 18 3.21 3.35 13.19
CA ALA A 18 3.33 2.69 11.90
C ALA A 18 2.34 1.53 11.79
N VAL A 19 1.83 1.31 10.57
CA VAL A 19 0.96 0.19 10.20
C VAL A 19 1.74 -0.75 9.30
N ARG A 20 1.93 -2.00 9.70
CA ARG A 20 2.37 -3.04 8.77
C ARG A 20 1.19 -3.41 7.87
N VAL A 21 1.46 -3.44 6.56
CA VAL A 21 0.50 -3.80 5.52
C VAL A 21 1.03 -5.02 4.78
N ASP A 22 0.30 -6.13 4.86
CA ASP A 22 0.52 -7.30 4.02
C ASP A 22 -0.47 -7.24 2.85
N LEU A 23 0.04 -7.29 1.62
CA LEU A 23 -0.74 -7.24 0.39
C LEU A 23 -0.60 -8.55 -0.37
N TYR A 24 -1.73 -9.14 -0.76
CA TYR A 24 -1.79 -10.40 -1.48
C TYR A 24 -2.11 -10.15 -2.95
N TRP A 25 -1.20 -10.54 -3.83
CA TRP A 25 -1.30 -10.25 -5.26
C TRP A 25 -1.26 -11.52 -6.10
N THR A 26 -1.95 -11.51 -7.24
CA THR A 26 -1.69 -12.46 -8.34
C THR A 26 -1.19 -11.69 -9.57
N PRO A 27 0.08 -11.85 -9.97
CA PRO A 27 0.57 -11.27 -11.21
C PRO A 27 -0.20 -11.81 -12.41
N LEU A 28 -0.67 -10.94 -13.29
CA LEU A 28 -1.28 -11.35 -14.58
C LEU A 28 -0.22 -11.50 -15.67
N VAL A 29 0.94 -10.86 -15.50
CA VAL A 29 2.08 -10.90 -16.41
C VAL A 29 3.34 -11.06 -15.59
N SER A 30 4.17 -12.04 -15.96
CA SER A 30 5.46 -12.29 -15.32
C SER A 30 6.40 -11.10 -15.49
N SER A 31 7.11 -10.72 -14.43
CA SER A 31 8.11 -9.66 -14.44
C SER A 31 9.33 -10.10 -13.62
N ALA A 32 10.47 -10.24 -14.29
CA ALA A 32 11.74 -10.55 -13.63
C ALA A 32 12.18 -9.44 -12.65
N ARG A 33 11.76 -8.20 -12.91
CA ARG A 33 12.04 -7.03 -12.06
C ARG A 33 10.94 -6.76 -11.02
N GLY A 34 9.88 -7.56 -11.03
CA GLY A 34 8.67 -7.30 -10.22
C GLY A 34 7.94 -6.03 -10.66
N TYR A 35 7.09 -5.52 -9.77
CA TYR A 35 6.43 -4.22 -9.87
C TYR A 35 6.78 -3.41 -8.61
N ALA A 36 6.89 -2.09 -8.75
CA ALA A 36 7.01 -1.21 -7.59
C ALA A 36 5.62 -1.02 -6.98
N VAL A 37 5.48 -1.35 -5.69
CA VAL A 37 4.25 -1.15 -4.93
C VAL A 37 4.32 0.20 -4.23
N ASN A 38 3.27 0.99 -4.37
CA ASN A 38 3.12 2.31 -3.77
C ASN A 38 1.95 2.22 -2.79
N ILE A 39 2.18 2.62 -1.55
CA ILE A 39 1.16 2.68 -0.50
C ILE A 39 1.18 4.09 0.06
N ARG A 40 0.00 4.72 0.19
CA ARG A 40 -0.17 6.08 0.70
C ARG A 40 -1.25 6.12 1.76
N LEU A 41 -1.09 6.99 2.75
CA LEU A 41 -2.14 7.36 3.68
C LEU A 41 -2.75 8.71 3.28
N GLY A 42 -4.09 8.75 3.21
CA GLY A 42 -4.84 9.92 2.76
C GLY A 42 -4.78 10.11 1.24
N GLN A 43 -5.53 11.10 0.74
CA GLN A 43 -5.62 11.38 -0.69
C GLN A 43 -4.31 11.95 -1.27
N ASP A 44 -3.61 12.77 -0.49
CA ASP A 44 -2.39 13.49 -0.93
C ASP A 44 -1.08 12.76 -0.59
N GLY A 45 -1.12 11.63 0.14
CA GLY A 45 0.07 10.86 0.53
C GLY A 45 1.03 11.56 1.50
N ARG A 46 0.68 12.75 2.00
CA ARG A 46 1.49 13.52 2.96
C ARG A 46 1.44 12.94 4.37
N LEU A 47 0.46 12.10 4.68
CA LEU A 47 0.26 11.51 6.00
C LEU A 47 1.08 10.24 6.22
N GLY A 48 1.69 9.69 5.17
CA GLY A 48 2.39 8.44 5.25
C GLY A 48 2.59 7.77 3.91
N ASP A 49 3.73 7.11 3.75
CA ASP A 49 4.03 6.23 2.63
C ASP A 49 4.56 4.88 3.11
N GLY A 50 4.38 3.84 2.30
CA GLY A 50 4.69 2.44 2.63
C GLY A 50 6.17 2.09 2.84
N ASN A 51 7.03 3.08 3.11
CA ASN A 51 8.47 2.94 3.33
C ASN A 51 8.86 3.19 4.80
N GLY A 52 7.93 2.99 5.73
CA GLY A 52 8.15 3.09 7.16
C GLY A 52 9.12 2.03 7.72
N PRO A 53 9.50 2.17 9.01
CA PRO A 53 10.50 1.31 9.63
C PRO A 53 10.01 -0.14 9.78
N GLY A 54 10.96 -1.09 9.83
CA GLY A 54 10.68 -2.51 10.09
C GLY A 54 10.28 -3.35 8.88
N CYS A 55 10.39 -2.82 7.66
CA CYS A 55 10.25 -3.57 6.40
C CYS A 55 11.35 -3.14 5.42
N GLU A 56 12.55 -3.73 5.55
CA GLU A 56 13.71 -3.48 4.67
C GLU A 56 13.41 -3.83 3.20
N ASP A 57 12.43 -4.71 2.93
CA ASP A 57 12.00 -5.14 1.59
C ASP A 57 10.67 -4.52 1.10
N SER A 58 10.17 -3.47 1.77
CA SER A 58 8.86 -2.86 1.50
C SER A 58 8.60 -2.48 0.04
N ARG A 59 9.67 -2.20 -0.71
CA ARG A 59 9.60 -1.70 -2.10
C ARG A 59 9.62 -2.77 -3.19
N ALA A 60 10.04 -4.01 -2.93
CA ALA A 60 10.17 -4.99 -4.01
C ALA A 60 10.16 -6.45 -3.52
N VAL A 61 9.12 -7.20 -3.89
CA VAL A 61 9.26 -8.65 -4.02
C VAL A 61 9.90 -8.95 -5.39
N PRO A 62 11.15 -9.45 -5.43
CA PRO A 62 11.79 -9.77 -6.69
C PRO A 62 11.03 -10.92 -7.36
N ARG A 63 10.88 -10.80 -8.68
CA ARG A 63 10.28 -11.81 -9.58
C ARG A 63 8.80 -12.11 -9.32
N TRP A 64 7.95 -11.47 -10.12
CA TRP A 64 6.52 -11.79 -10.21
C TRP A 64 6.32 -12.83 -11.30
N ILE A 65 5.64 -13.94 -11.00
CA ILE A 65 5.32 -14.99 -11.99
C ILE A 65 3.81 -14.99 -12.21
N ALA A 66 3.38 -14.95 -13.48
CA ALA A 66 1.97 -14.94 -13.82
C ALA A 66 1.23 -16.13 -13.16
N GLY A 67 0.11 -15.84 -12.49
CA GLY A 67 -0.71 -16.83 -11.80
C GLY A 67 -0.19 -17.30 -10.43
N GLN A 68 1.02 -16.90 -9.99
CA GLN A 68 1.53 -17.27 -8.68
C GLN A 68 1.26 -16.18 -7.64
N SER A 69 0.61 -16.54 -6.54
CA SER A 69 0.33 -15.58 -5.47
C SER A 69 1.62 -15.07 -4.81
N VAL A 70 1.68 -13.76 -4.62
CA VAL A 70 2.81 -13.03 -4.02
C VAL A 70 2.30 -12.27 -2.80
N VAL A 71 3.04 -12.36 -1.69
CA VAL A 71 2.81 -11.54 -0.50
C VAL A 71 3.85 -10.42 -0.49
N GLN A 72 3.39 -9.17 -0.59
CA GLN A 72 4.22 -7.98 -0.39
C GLN A 72 3.96 -7.46 1.02
N ARG A 73 5.02 -7.33 1.82
CA ARG A 73 4.92 -6.73 3.16
C ARG A 73 5.54 -5.35 3.15
N ALA A 74 4.84 -4.38 3.71
CA ALA A 74 5.29 -3.00 3.79
C ALA A 74 4.96 -2.41 5.16
N SER A 75 5.58 -1.28 5.49
CA SER A 75 5.32 -0.54 6.71
C SER A 75 4.90 0.87 6.31
N LEU A 76 3.72 1.30 6.73
CA LEU A 76 3.16 2.60 6.45
C LEU A 76 3.31 3.46 7.70
N SER A 77 4.25 4.40 7.68
CA SER A 77 4.39 5.38 8.77
C SER A 77 3.18 6.31 8.79
N VAL A 78 2.72 6.70 9.97
CA VAL A 78 1.68 7.71 10.14
C VAL A 78 2.35 9.00 10.64
N ALA A 79 2.12 10.11 9.95
CA ALA A 79 2.67 11.40 10.35
C ALA A 79 2.22 11.78 11.77
N THR A 80 3.10 12.40 12.54
CA THR A 80 2.81 12.80 13.93
C THR A 80 1.77 13.92 14.01
N ASP A 81 1.66 14.73 12.96
CA ASP A 81 0.68 15.79 12.78
C ASP A 81 -0.54 15.34 11.96
N ALA A 82 -0.70 14.02 11.73
CA ALA A 82 -1.87 13.52 11.01
C ALA A 82 -3.15 13.87 11.77
N PRO A 83 -4.11 14.56 11.13
CA PRO A 83 -5.32 15.00 11.80
C PRO A 83 -6.17 13.80 12.22
N PRO A 84 -6.88 13.87 13.36
CA PRO A 84 -7.78 12.81 13.77
C PRO A 84 -8.90 12.60 12.74
N GLY A 85 -9.43 11.38 12.68
CA GLY A 85 -10.52 11.01 11.79
C GLY A 85 -10.13 9.92 10.79
N ARG A 86 -10.96 9.77 9.76
CA ARG A 86 -10.91 8.65 8.82
C ARG A 86 -10.02 8.97 7.63
N HIS A 87 -9.00 8.15 7.41
CA HIS A 87 -8.03 8.30 6.32
C HIS A 87 -7.93 7.04 5.48
N PRO A 88 -8.11 7.13 4.16
CA PRO A 88 -7.99 5.97 3.28
C PRO A 88 -6.52 5.54 3.13
N ILE A 89 -6.29 4.24 3.06
CA ILE A 89 -5.03 3.64 2.63
C ILE A 89 -5.17 3.31 1.15
N LEU A 90 -4.34 3.95 0.34
CA LEU A 90 -4.37 3.85 -1.11
C LEU A 90 -3.16 3.05 -1.62
N VAL A 91 -3.39 2.09 -2.50
CA VAL A 91 -2.37 1.18 -3.04
C VAL A 91 -2.34 1.18 -4.56
N GLY A 92 -1.16 1.14 -5.15
CA GLY A 92 -1.01 0.96 -6.59
C GLY A 92 0.32 0.37 -6.99
N ILE A 93 0.40 -0.09 -8.23
CA ILE A 93 1.60 -0.70 -8.80
C ILE A 93 2.09 0.10 -10.01
N SER A 94 3.40 0.19 -10.17
CA SER A 94 4.05 0.78 -11.36
C SER A 94 5.13 -0.14 -11.91
N ARG A 95 5.35 -0.10 -13.22
CA ARG A 95 6.43 -0.86 -13.87
C ARG A 95 7.72 -0.03 -13.82
N PRO A 96 8.82 -0.58 -13.28
CA PRO A 96 10.11 0.11 -13.35
C PRO A 96 10.57 0.23 -14.82
N GLY A 97 10.91 1.44 -15.26
CA GLY A 97 11.58 1.69 -16.56
C GLY A 97 10.66 1.94 -17.77
N LEU A 98 9.33 1.83 -17.65
CA LEU A 98 8.39 2.19 -18.70
C LEU A 98 7.60 3.43 -18.26
N GLY A 99 7.87 4.58 -18.89
CA GLY A 99 7.19 5.86 -18.63
C GLY A 99 5.73 5.94 -19.07
N GLY A 100 5.00 4.82 -19.11
CA GLY A 100 3.66 4.76 -19.70
C GLY A 100 2.78 3.71 -19.03
N GLY A 101 1.98 4.17 -18.07
CA GLY A 101 0.86 3.41 -17.49
C GLY A 101 1.12 2.92 -16.07
N ARG A 102 0.30 3.41 -15.13
CA ARG A 102 0.02 2.74 -13.85
C ARG A 102 -0.96 1.62 -14.18
N PRO A 103 -0.56 0.34 -14.32
CA PRO A 103 -1.54 -0.72 -14.43
C PRO A 103 -2.34 -0.71 -13.12
N LEU A 104 -3.61 -0.31 -13.20
CA LEU A 104 -4.51 -0.49 -12.07
C LEU A 104 -4.57 -2.00 -11.78
N PRO A 105 -4.49 -2.42 -10.52
CA PRO A 105 -4.81 -3.78 -10.22
C PRO A 105 -6.26 -4.05 -10.61
N SER A 106 -6.53 -5.21 -11.20
CA SER A 106 -7.91 -5.68 -11.29
C SER A 106 -8.41 -5.86 -9.87
N THR A 107 -9.51 -5.19 -9.52
CA THR A 107 -10.14 -5.23 -8.20
C THR A 107 -11.57 -4.68 -8.30
N ASP A 108 -12.45 -5.11 -7.40
CA ASP A 108 -13.78 -4.54 -7.18
C ASP A 108 -13.76 -3.38 -6.16
N LEU A 109 -12.58 -3.05 -5.62
CA LEU A 109 -12.39 -2.00 -4.64
C LEU A 109 -12.41 -0.59 -5.27
N PRO A 110 -12.81 0.44 -4.50
CA PRO A 110 -12.85 1.81 -4.99
C PRO A 110 -11.48 2.34 -5.42
N ILE A 111 -11.46 3.18 -6.45
CA ILE A 111 -10.23 3.71 -7.05
C ILE A 111 -10.20 5.24 -6.91
N HIS A 112 -9.13 5.77 -6.30
CA HIS A 112 -8.88 7.19 -6.09
C HIS A 112 -7.57 7.59 -6.76
N ASP A 113 -7.62 8.53 -7.69
CA ASP A 113 -6.44 9.00 -8.45
C ASP A 113 -5.64 7.85 -9.09
N GLY A 114 -6.29 6.76 -9.49
CA GLY A 114 -5.63 5.56 -10.01
C GLY A 114 -4.86 4.74 -8.97
N LEU A 115 -5.22 4.83 -7.70
CA LEU A 115 -4.86 3.89 -6.63
C LEU A 115 -6.12 3.23 -6.09
N VAL A 116 -5.99 1.98 -5.69
CA VAL A 116 -7.05 1.21 -5.04
C VAL A 116 -7.09 1.59 -3.57
N GLU A 117 -8.25 2.02 -3.07
CA GLU A 117 -8.47 2.13 -1.64
C GLU A 117 -8.69 0.72 -1.06
N ILE A 118 -7.76 0.28 -0.22
CA ILE A 118 -7.84 -1.04 0.41
C ILE A 118 -8.61 -0.98 1.71
N ALA A 119 -8.45 0.09 2.49
CA ALA A 119 -9.04 0.26 3.80
C ALA A 119 -9.16 1.74 4.15
N THR A 120 -10.00 2.05 5.13
CA THR A 120 -9.99 3.35 5.81
C THR A 120 -9.58 3.09 7.26
N ILE A 121 -8.52 3.73 7.72
CA ILE A 121 -8.12 3.69 9.13
C ILE A 121 -8.67 4.92 9.86
N GLU A 122 -9.04 4.73 11.12
CA GLU A 122 -9.41 5.84 12.01
C GLU A 122 -8.19 6.21 12.84
N LEU A 123 -7.77 7.48 12.75
CA LEU A 123 -6.71 8.02 13.59
C LEU A 123 -7.37 8.69 14.80
N SER A 124 -7.10 8.15 15.98
CA SER A 124 -7.49 8.77 17.24
C SER A 124 -6.66 10.02 17.51
N THR A 125 -7.24 11.00 18.22
CA THR A 125 -6.45 12.11 18.80
C THR A 125 -5.40 11.52 19.73
N GLN A 126 -4.18 12.06 19.72
CA GLN A 126 -3.30 11.90 20.87
C GLN A 126 -3.94 12.67 22.03
N ASP A 127 -4.81 11.99 22.79
CA ASP A 127 -5.25 12.47 24.09
C ASP A 127 -4.42 11.78 25.18
N GLU A 128 -3.81 12.65 25.98
CA GLU A 128 -2.93 12.50 27.16
C GLU A 128 -1.42 12.27 26.95
#